data_AF-A0A5R2MX88-F1
#
_entry.id   AF-A0A5R2MX88-F1
#
_cell.length_a   1.000
_cell.length_b   1.000
_cell.length_c   1.000
_cell.angle_alpha   90.00
_cell.angle_beta   90.00
_cell.angle_gamma   90.00
#
_symmetry.space_group_name_H-M   'P 1'
#
loop_
_entity.id
_entity.type
_entity.pdbx_description
1 polymer ?
#
loop_
_entity_poly.entity_id
_entity_poly.type
_entity_poly.pdbx_seq_one_letter_code
_entity_poly.pdbx_strand_id
1 'polypeptide(L)' 'MAERDDSFELFDLRVEAVIPEGKPIYCGAKAGDYFELKGEMLSMPAGQGFSIYSLAAVLPLLAAKQR' A
#
# COMPACT_ATOMS: atom_id res chain seq x y z
N MET A 1 35.35 -0.38 -18.70
CA MET A 1 33.96 -0.88 -18.68
C MET A 1 33.07 0.36 -18.64
N ALA A 2 32.09 0.48 -19.54
CA ALA A 2 31.07 1.51 -19.37
C ALA A 2 30.27 1.15 -18.11
N GLU A 3 30.23 2.05 -17.13
CA GLU A 3 29.33 1.91 -15.97
C GLU A 3 27.90 1.88 -16.47
N ARG A 4 27.12 0.92 -15.98
CA ARG A 4 25.67 0.91 -16.22
C ARG A 4 25.05 1.90 -15.24
N ASP A 5 24.11 2.68 -15.74
CA ASP A 5 23.29 3.55 -14.91
C ASP A 5 22.28 2.68 -14.14
N ASP A 6 22.48 2.56 -12.83
CA ASP A 6 21.62 1.79 -11.92
C ASP A 6 20.54 2.67 -11.25
N SER A 7 20.30 3.89 -11.77
CA SER A 7 19.25 4.77 -11.26
C SER A 7 17.84 4.24 -11.58
N PHE A 8 16.89 4.53 -10.69
CA PHE A 8 15.48 4.22 -10.86
C PHE A 8 14.61 5.29 -10.21
N GLU A 9 13.38 5.42 -10.70
CA GLU A 9 12.35 6.29 -10.13
C GLU A 9 11.45 5.49 -9.18
N LEU A 10 10.96 6.14 -8.13
CA LEU A 10 9.96 5.57 -7.23
C LEU A 10 8.59 6.17 -7.53
N PHE A 11 7.62 5.31 -7.80
CA PHE A 11 6.22 5.71 -7.95
C PHE A 11 5.53 5.87 -6.60
N ASP A 12 4.70 6.90 -6.49
CA ASP A 12 3.73 7.04 -5.40
C ASP A 12 2.64 5.98 -5.54
N LEU A 13 2.35 5.27 -4.45
CA LEU A 13 1.31 4.23 -4.43
C LEU A 13 0.10 4.70 -3.64
N ARG A 14 -1.09 4.38 -4.14
CA ARG A 14 -2.31 4.28 -3.33
C ARG A 14 -2.73 2.82 -3.26
N VAL A 15 -2.86 2.30 -2.05
CA VAL A 15 -3.31 0.94 -1.79
C VAL A 15 -4.70 1.02 -1.18
N GLU A 16 -5.68 0.38 -1.83
CA GLU A 16 -7.08 0.42 -1.43
C GLU A 16 -7.56 -0.97 -0.98
N ALA A 17 -8.35 -1.00 0.10
CA ALA A 17 -9.07 -2.19 0.52
C ALA A 17 -10.30 -2.40 -0.37
N VAL A 18 -10.23 -3.39 -1.26
CA VAL A 18 -11.36 -3.83 -2.08
C VAL A 18 -12.17 -4.85 -1.31
N ILE A 19 -13.43 -4.50 -1.02
CA ILE A 19 -14.36 -5.34 -0.28
C ILE A 19 -15.21 -6.16 -1.27
N PRO A 20 -15.10 -7.50 -1.25
CA PRO A 20 -15.93 -8.36 -2.09
C PRO A 20 -17.39 -8.37 -1.62
N GLU A 21 -18.32 -8.25 -2.58
CA GLU A 21 -19.76 -8.33 -2.30
C GLU A 21 -20.14 -9.70 -1.70
N GLY A 22 -20.99 -9.67 -0.68
CA GLY A 22 -21.56 -10.88 -0.06
C GLY A 22 -20.57 -11.77 0.70
N LYS A 23 -19.30 -11.37 0.84
CA LYS A 23 -18.29 -12.12 1.61
C LYS A 23 -18.01 -11.45 2.95
N PRO A 24 -17.75 -12.24 4.01
CA PRO A 24 -17.47 -11.70 5.31
C PRO A 24 -16.11 -10.99 5.35
N ILE A 25 -16.07 -9.84 6.01
CA ILE A 25 -14.84 -9.13 6.38
C ILE A 25 -14.68 -9.26 7.89
N TYR A 26 -13.56 -9.82 8.30
CA TYR A 26 -13.27 -10.11 9.71
C TYR A 26 -12.33 -9.08 10.36
N CYS A 27 -12.19 -7.91 9.74
CA CYS A 27 -11.45 -6.76 10.27
C CYS A 27 -12.33 -5.49 10.20
N GLY A 28 -11.80 -4.36 10.68
CA GLY A 28 -12.52 -3.08 10.64
C GLY A 28 -12.50 -2.35 9.29
N ALA A 29 -12.03 -3.00 8.21
CA ALA A 29 -11.89 -2.37 6.90
C ALA A 29 -13.24 -2.08 6.25
N LYS A 30 -13.33 -0.93 5.60
CA LYS A 30 -14.49 -0.46 4.83
C LYS A 30 -14.10 -0.34 3.36
N ALA A 31 -15.10 -0.40 2.49
CA ALA A 31 -14.90 -0.15 1.06
C ALA A 31 -14.34 1.26 0.86
N GLY A 32 -13.25 1.34 0.09
CA GLY A 32 -12.56 2.60 -0.19
C GLY A 32 -11.56 3.03 0.88
N ASP A 33 -11.39 2.30 2.00
CA ASP A 33 -10.28 2.59 2.93
C ASP A 33 -8.94 2.43 2.19
N TYR A 34 -8.07 3.43 2.29
CA TYR A 34 -6.79 3.42 1.59
C TYR A 34 -5.64 4.00 2.43
N PHE A 35 -4.42 3.67 2.04
CA PHE A 35 -3.22 4.40 2.45
C PHE A 35 -2.40 4.81 1.22
N GLU A 36 -1.64 5.88 1.37
CA GLU A 36 -0.70 6.36 0.37
C GLU A 36 0.73 6.09 0.83
N LEU A 37 1.60 5.68 -0.09
CA LEU A 37 3.03 5.54 0.10
C LEU A 37 3.75 6.48 -0.86
N LYS A 38 4.48 7.45 -0.32
CA LYS A 38 5.27 8.43 -1.07
C LYS A 38 6.70 8.42 -0.53
N GLY A 39 7.68 8.05 -1.35
CA GLY A 39 9.00 7.68 -0.84
C GLY A 39 8.88 6.54 0.20
N GLU A 40 9.48 6.72 1.38
CA GLU A 40 9.30 5.80 2.52
C GLU A 40 8.09 6.09 3.42
N MET A 41 7.31 7.14 3.13
CA MET A 41 6.28 7.63 4.06
C MET A 41 4.91 7.04 3.74
N LEU A 42 4.40 6.22 4.67
CA LEU A 42 3.03 5.72 4.65
C LEU A 42 2.10 6.66 5.40
N SER A 43 0.99 7.06 4.77
CA SER A 43 -0.01 7.95 5.36
C SER A 43 -1.44 7.50 5.05
N MET A 44 -2.37 7.85 5.93
CA MET A 44 -3.80 7.55 5.82
C MET A 44 -4.62 8.82 6.02
N PRO A 45 -5.86 8.90 5.49
CA PRO A 45 -6.79 9.96 5.82
C PRO A 45 -7.02 10.06 7.33
N ALA A 46 -7.24 11.28 7.83
CA ALA A 46 -7.48 11.51 9.25
C ALA A 46 -8.71 10.73 9.75
N GLY A 47 -8.54 10.03 10.87
CA GLY A 47 -9.61 9.21 11.48
C GLY A 47 -9.83 7.85 10.82
N GLN A 48 -9.10 7.51 9.75
CA GLN A 48 -9.16 6.21 9.12
C GLN A 48 -8.17 5.24 9.79
N GLY A 49 -8.63 4.02 10.07
CA GLY A 49 -7.77 2.92 10.45
C GLY A 49 -7.48 2.01 9.25
N PHE A 50 -6.42 1.22 9.34
CA PHE A 50 -6.19 0.10 8.44
C PHE A 50 -5.83 -1.12 9.28
N SER A 51 -6.29 -2.30 8.87
CA SER A 51 -6.00 -3.54 9.61
C SER A 51 -4.49 -3.79 9.64
N ILE A 52 -3.89 -3.89 10.82
CA ILE A 52 -2.46 -4.20 10.96
C ILE A 52 -2.10 -5.54 10.30
N TYR A 53 -3.03 -6.51 10.28
CA TYR A 53 -2.83 -7.79 9.62
C TYR A 53 -2.85 -7.68 8.09
N SER A 54 -3.74 -6.85 7.55
CA SER A 54 -3.75 -6.53 6.11
C SER A 54 -2.48 -5.79 5.71
N LEU A 55 -2.04 -4.84 6.54
CA LEU A 55 -0.81 -4.10 6.33
C LEU A 55 0.42 -5.02 6.34
N ALA A 56 0.52 -5.93 7.31
CA ALA A 56 1.60 -6.91 7.40
C ALA A 56 1.67 -7.82 6.16
N ALA A 57 0.53 -8.15 5.55
CA ALA A 57 0.49 -8.96 4.34
C ALA A 57 1.01 -8.22 3.09
N VAL A 58 0.80 -6.90 3.01
CA VAL A 58 1.16 -6.11 1.80
C VAL A 58 2.48 -5.37 1.92
N LEU A 59 2.92 -5.02 3.13
CA LEU A 59 4.16 -4.25 3.38
C LEU A 59 5.39 -4.80 2.64
N PRO A 60 5.68 -6.12 2.64
CA PRO A 60 6.84 -6.66 1.95
C PRO A 60 6.83 -6.47 0.43
N LEU A 61 5.65 -6.20 -0.16
CA LEU A 61 5.45 -6.10 -1.60
C LEU A 61 5.55 -4.64 -2.09
N LEU A 62 5.45 -3.65 -1.21
CA LEU A 62 5.30 -2.25 -1.60
C LEU A 62 6.54 -1.71 -2.32
N ALA A 63 7.74 -2.00 -1.82
CA ALA A 63 8.99 -1.55 -2.45
C ALA A 63 9.15 -2.10 -3.87
N ALA A 64 8.64 -3.30 -4.15
CA ALA A 64 8.64 -3.90 -5.48
C ALA A 64 7.53 -3.33 -6.38
N LYS A 65 6.55 -2.60 -5.83
CA LYS A 65 5.50 -1.92 -6.59
C LYS A 65 5.81 -0.45 -6.86
N GLN A 66 6.70 0.16 -6.09
CA GLN A 66 7.21 1.50 -6.37
C GLN A 66 8.20 1.53 -7.55
N ARG A 67 8.60 0.38 -8.10
CA ARG A 67 9.53 0.23 -9.22
C ARG A 67 8.94 -0.71 -10.26
#